data_AF-A0A453NFQ5-F1
#
_entry.id   AF-A0A453NFQ5-F1
#
_cell.length_a   1.000
_cell.length_b   1.000
_cell.length_c   1.000
_cell.angle_alpha   90.00
_cell.angle_beta   90.00
_cell.angle_gamma   90.00
#
_symmetry.space_group_name_H-M   'P 1'
#
loop_
_entity.id
_entity.type
_entity.pdbx_description
1 polymer ?
#
loop_
_entity_poly.entity_id
_entity_poly.type
_entity_poly.pdbx_seq_one_letter_code
_entity_poly.pdbx_strand_id
1 'polypeptide(L)' 'MSWVMLPEGRVKARMRRRKDGHILTQKERCLYCFENPSWPKHLVVALGNLTYLMLPQFEPIVPGHCVILPLQCSMSL' A
#
# COMPACT_ATOMS: atom_id res chain seq x y z
N MET A 1 10.28 17.64 2.47
CA MET A 1 11.30 16.61 2.70
C MET A 1 11.90 16.81 4.07
N SER A 2 11.92 15.79 4.93
CA SER A 2 12.81 15.77 6.10
C SER A 2 13.14 14.31 6.36
N TRP A 3 14.28 13.89 5.82
CA TRP A 3 14.88 12.58 6.02
C TRP A 3 15.76 12.67 7.26
N VAL A 4 15.50 11.85 8.28
CA VAL A 4 16.47 11.64 9.36
C VAL A 4 17.06 10.24 9.15
N MET A 5 18.35 10.18 8.82
CA MET A 5 19.12 8.94 8.72
C MET A 5 19.35 8.40 10.14
N LEU A 6 18.96 7.14 10.41
CA LEU A 6 19.39 6.40 11.60
C LEU A 6 20.33 5.25 11.16
N PRO A 7 21.41 4.98 11.91
CA PRO A 7 22.51 4.09 11.48
C PRO A 7 22.19 2.58 11.45
N GLU A 8 20.94 2.16 11.70
CA GLU A 8 20.58 0.77 12.02
C GLU A 8 19.41 0.26 11.16
N GLY A 9 19.46 0.43 9.83
CA GLY A 9 18.64 -0.32 8.83
C GLY A 9 17.11 -0.41 9.00
N ARG A 10 16.52 0.26 9.99
CA ARG A 10 15.13 0.11 10.40
C ARG A 10 14.36 1.34 9.97
N VAL A 11 13.44 1.15 9.03
CA VAL A 11 12.48 2.16 8.60
C VAL A 11 11.62 2.56 9.81
N LYS A 12 11.87 3.74 10.39
CA LYS A 12 11.03 4.25 11.49
C LYS A 12 9.71 4.74 10.91
N ALA A 13 8.64 3.99 11.14
CA ALA A 13 7.29 4.45 10.88
C ALA A 13 7.02 5.73 11.71
N ARG A 14 6.72 6.83 11.03
CA ARG A 14 6.30 8.07 11.69
C ARG A 14 4.96 7.83 12.37
N MET A 15 4.96 7.75 13.70
CA MET A 15 3.73 7.64 14.49
C MET A 15 2.90 8.92 14.29
N ARG A 16 1.93 8.86 13.37
CA ARG A 16 0.93 9.91 13.18
C ARG A 16 -0.03 9.84 14.37
N ARG A 17 -0.08 10.91 15.18
CA ARG A 17 -1.19 11.13 16.13
C ARG A 17 -2.49 11.10 15.33
N ARG A 18 -3.28 10.02 15.47
CA ARG A 18 -4.62 9.92 14.90
C ARG A 18 -5.54 10.84 15.70
N LYS A 19 -5.78 12.04 15.18
CA LYS A 19 -7.02 12.76 15.48
C LYS A 19 -8.13 12.09 14.65
N ASP A 20 -9.31 12.04 15.24
CA ASP A 20 -10.60 11.70 14.66
C ASP A 20 -11.09 10.26 14.84
N GLY A 21 -12.22 10.13 15.55
CA GLY A 21 -12.94 8.90 15.86
C GLY A 21 -13.78 8.38 14.69
N HIS A 22 -13.33 8.61 13.45
CA HIS A 22 -14.00 8.12 12.26
C HIS A 22 -13.73 6.62 12.08
N ILE A 23 -14.79 5.81 12.04
CA ILE A 23 -14.70 4.40 11.70
C ILE A 23 -14.34 4.32 10.22
N LEU A 24 -13.09 3.95 9.94
CA LEU A 24 -12.65 3.73 8.56
C LEU A 24 -13.45 2.57 7.92
N THR A 25 -13.68 2.63 6.62
CA THR A 25 -14.22 1.51 5.85
C THR A 25 -13.14 0.46 5.58
N GLN A 26 -13.51 -0.74 5.14
CA GLN A 26 -12.53 -1.76 4.77
C GLN A 26 -11.64 -1.31 3.61
N LYS A 27 -12.21 -0.60 2.63
CA LYS A 27 -11.47 -0.01 1.51
C LYS A 27 -10.43 1.00 1.97
N GLU A 28 -10.78 1.87 2.91
CA GLU A 28 -9.84 2.88 3.47
C GLU A 28 -8.71 2.26 4.29
N ARG A 29 -8.91 1.05 4.85
CA ARG A 29 -7.85 0.32 5.58
C ARG A 29 -7.00 -0.57 4.66
N CYS A 30 -7.54 -0.98 3.51
CA CYS A 30 -6.89 -1.94 2.62
C CYS A 30 -5.75 -1.28 1.84
N LEU A 31 -4.51 -1.74 2.04
CA LEU A 31 -3.33 -1.19 1.35
C LEU A 31 -3.25 -1.56 -0.14
N TYR A 32 -4.17 -2.38 -0.62
CA TYR A 32 -4.31 -2.79 -2.01
C TYR A 32 -5.47 -2.09 -2.72
N CYS A 33 -6.34 -1.36 -2.02
CA CYS A 33 -7.39 -0.61 -2.69
C CYS A 33 -6.81 0.67 -3.30
N PHE A 34 -7.04 0.88 -4.60
CA PHE A 34 -6.59 2.09 -5.31
C PHE A 34 -7.16 3.39 -4.69
N GLU A 35 -8.35 3.29 -4.09
CA GLU A 35 -9.06 4.37 -3.40
C GLU A 35 -8.43 4.75 -2.05
N ASN A 36 -7.64 3.86 -1.42
CA ASN A 36 -7.03 4.15 -0.13
C ASN A 36 -5.90 5.17 -0.32
N PRO A 37 -5.96 6.41 0.22
CA PRO A 37 -4.94 7.44 -0.02
C PRO A 37 -3.54 7.07 0.50
N SER A 38 -3.44 6.11 1.43
CA SER A 38 -2.19 5.63 2.00
C SER A 38 -1.52 4.49 1.21
N TRP A 39 -2.14 4.02 0.13
CA TRP A 39 -1.60 2.92 -0.67
C TRP A 39 -0.28 3.29 -1.39
N PRO A 40 0.64 2.32 -1.57
CA PRO A 40 1.97 2.59 -2.10
C PRO A 40 2.00 2.62 -3.63
N LYS A 41 1.63 3.77 -4.20
CA LYS A 41 1.62 4.02 -5.66
C LYS A 41 2.96 3.71 -6.36
N HIS A 42 4.08 3.89 -5.67
CA HIS A 42 5.42 3.70 -6.22
C HIS A 42 5.78 2.23 -6.49
N LEU A 43 4.99 1.27 -5.99
CA LEU A 43 5.20 -0.16 -6.25
C LEU A 43 4.46 -0.65 -7.50
N VAL A 44 3.67 0.19 -8.15
CA VAL A 44 2.94 -0.18 -9.38
C VAL A 44 3.91 -0.24 -10.54
N VAL A 45 3.91 -1.38 -11.24
CA VAL A 45 4.79 -1.64 -12.39
C VAL A 45 4.01 -1.56 -13.71
N ALA A 46 2.74 -2.00 -13.70
CA ALA A 46 1.88 -1.95 -14.89
C ALA A 46 0.41 -1.70 -14.50
N LEU A 47 -0.31 -1.01 -15.39
CA LEU A 47 -1.75 -0.78 -15.31
C LEU A 47 -2.42 -1.46 -16.50
N GLY A 48 -3.46 -2.24 -16.23
CA GLY A 48 -4.40 -2.76 -17.23
C GLY A 48 -5.76 -2.07 -17.12
N ASN A 49 -6.72 -2.50 -17.94
CA ASN A 49 -8.04 -1.86 -17.98
C ASN A 49 -8.84 -2.03 -16.68
N LEU A 50 -8.72 -3.18 -16.03
CA LEU A 50 -9.46 -3.53 -14.81
C LEU A 50 -8.55 -4.07 -13.69
N THR A 51 -7.25 -4.16 -13.96
CA THR A 51 -6.27 -4.77 -13.08
C THR A 51 -4.98 -3.96 -13.10
N TYR A 52 -4.10 -4.20 -12.14
CA TYR A 52 -2.77 -3.63 -12.11
C TYR A 52 -1.78 -4.64 -11.52
N LEU A 53 -0.51 -4.47 -11.85
CA LEU A 53 0.58 -5.28 -11.32
C LEU A 53 1.45 -4.42 -10.42
N MET A 54 1.76 -4.92 -9.23
CA MET A 54 2.62 -4.24 -8.27
C MET A 54 3.63 -5.18 -7.61
N LEU A 55 4.71 -4.61 -7.09
CA LEU A 55 5.64 -5.32 -6.22
C LEU A 55 5.06 -5.46 -4.79
N PRO A 56 5.42 -6.53 -4.06
CA PRO A 56 5.03 -6.66 -2.66
C PRO A 56 5.63 -5.54 -1.81
N GLN A 57 4.90 -5.12 -0.78
CA GLN A 57 5.38 -4.12 0.20
C GLN A 57 6.40 -4.69 1.18
N PHE A 58 6.35 -6.00 1.38
CA PHE A 58 7.25 -6.76 2.24
C PHE A 58 8.28 -7.50 1.39
N GLU A 59 9.21 -8.15 2.07
CA GLU A 59 10.26 -8.91 1.40
C GLU A 59 9.68 -9.94 0.42
N PRO A 60 10.09 -9.91 -0.85
CA PRO A 60 9.61 -10.86 -1.84
C PRO A 60 10.05 -12.28 -1.47
N ILE A 61 9.13 -13.25 -1.59
CA ILE A 61 9.39 -14.66 -1.29
C ILE A 61 10.40 -15.26 -2.30
N VAL A 62 10.36 -14.76 -3.55
CA VAL A 62 11.22 -15.20 -4.65
C VAL A 62 11.64 -14.00 -5.51
N PRO A 63 12.79 -14.08 -6.23
CA PRO A 63 13.16 -13.08 -7.22
C PRO A 63 12.05 -12.88 -8.26
N GLY A 64 11.69 -11.64 -8.55
CA GLY A 64 10.62 -11.32 -9.49
C GLY A 64 9.19 -11.49 -8.96
N HIS A 65 9.01 -11.69 -7.65
CA HIS A 65 7.68 -11.75 -7.04
C HIS A 65 6.90 -10.45 -7.30
N CYS A 66 5.73 -10.59 -7.91
CA CYS A 66 4.78 -9.52 -8.15
C CYS A 66 3.36 -10.00 -7.84
N VAL A 67 2.45 -9.04 -7.62
CA VAL A 67 1.04 -9.30 -7.32
C VAL A 67 0.18 -8.60 -8.36
N ILE A 68 -0.77 -9.35 -8.93
CA ILE A 68 -1.80 -8.82 -9.82
C ILE A 68 -3.06 -8.60 -9.00
N LEU A 69 -3.59 -7.38 -9.05
CA LEU A 69 -4.74 -6.94 -8.25
C LEU A 69 -5.80 -6.30 -9.15
N PRO A 70 -7.09 -6.48 -8.85
CA PRO A 70 -8.14 -5.75 -9.53
C PRO A 70 -8.12 -4.27 -9.13
N LEU A 71 -8.38 -3.37 -10.10
CA LEU A 71 -8.52 -1.93 -9.85
C LEU A 71 -9.74 -1.62 -8.98
N GLN A 72 -10.82 -2.38 -9.16
CA GLN A 72 -12.05 -2.27 -8.40
C GLN A 72 -12.13 -3.44 -7.43
N CYS A 73 -12.08 -3.17 -6.14
CA CYS A 73 -12.33 -4.20 -5.13
C CYS A 73 -13.84 -4.47 -5.10
N SER A 74 -14.26 -5.60 -5.68
CA SER A 74 -15.63 -6.13 -5.55
C SER A 74 -15.83 -6.62 -4.12
N MET A 75 -16.03 -5.70 -3.19
CA MET A 75 -16.63 -6.00 -1.90
C MET A 75 -18.14 -6.20 -2.11
N SER A 76 -18.49 -7.23 -2.88
CA SER A 76 -19.82 -7.83 -2.89
C SER A 76 -19.91 -8.68 -1.63
N LEU A 77 -20.62 -8.14 -0.64
CA LEU A 77 -21.33 -8.95 0.36
C LEU A 77 -22.61 -9.46 -0.30
#